data_AF-A0A821TFR6-F1
#
_entry.id   AF-A0A821TFR6-F1
#
_cell.length_a   1.000
_cell.length_b   1.000
_cell.length_c   1.000
_cell.angle_alpha   90.00
_cell.angle_beta   90.00
_cell.angle_gamma   90.00
#
_symmetry.space_group_name_H-M   'P 1'
#
loop_
_entity.id
_entity.type
_entity.pdbx_description
1 polymer ?
#
loop_
_entity_poly.entity_id
_entity_poly.type
_entity_poly.pdbx_seq_one_letter_code
_entity_poly.pdbx_strand_id
1 'polypeptide(L)' 'MCNGFIRKNKWAIPGLDLPGFPVKVSDYLSCLAICENTQECIAFDYILSMKNCHPKIGMGAGGYPNNDIVTGYN' A
#
# COMPACT_ATOMS: atom_id res chain seq x y z
N MET A 1 7.10 14.80 -8.23
CA MET A 1 6.05 14.32 -9.16
C MET A 1 5.47 13.08 -8.52
N CYS A 2 4.17 13.01 -8.23
CA CYS A 2 3.56 11.80 -7.68
C CYS A 2 3.44 10.78 -8.81
N ASN A 3 4.14 9.65 -8.69
CA ASN A 3 4.31 8.64 -9.73
C ASN A 3 3.04 7.81 -9.92
N GLY A 4 1.99 8.35 -10.55
CA GLY A 4 0.88 7.56 -11.12
C GLY A 4 0.03 6.69 -10.17
N PHE A 5 0.36 6.59 -8.88
CA PHE A 5 -0.37 5.76 -7.92
C PHE A 5 -1.79 6.26 -7.72
N ILE A 6 -2.76 5.40 -8.02
CA ILE A 6 -4.18 5.60 -7.74
C ILE A 6 -4.41 5.31 -6.26
N ARG A 7 -4.90 6.31 -5.53
CA ARG A 7 -5.32 6.17 -4.14
C ARG A 7 -6.76 5.65 -4.08
N LYS A 8 -6.99 4.59 -3.30
CA LYS A 8 -8.32 4.04 -3.01
C LYS A 8 -8.53 3.92 -1.51
N ASN A 9 -9.53 4.66 -1.00
CA ASN A 9 -9.90 4.60 0.41
C ASN A 9 -10.88 3.45 0.67
N LYS A 10 -10.87 2.93 1.90
CA LYS A 10 -11.78 1.87 2.37
C LYS A 10 -11.69 0.61 1.51
N TRP A 11 -10.50 0.27 1.08
CA TRP A 11 -10.24 -0.79 0.12
C TRP A 11 -8.91 -1.43 0.45
N ALA A 12 -8.81 -2.74 0.25
CA ALA A 12 -7.58 -3.50 0.39
C ALA A 12 -7.28 -4.22 -0.92
N ILE A 13 -6.00 -4.34 -1.27
CA ILE A 13 -5.56 -5.16 -2.39
C ILE A 13 -4.72 -6.32 -1.86
N PRO A 14 -5.22 -7.57 -1.92
CA PRO A 14 -4.40 -8.72 -1.59
C PRO A 14 -3.25 -8.83 -2.59
N GLY A 15 -2.15 -9.43 -2.19
CA GLY A 15 -0.95 -9.47 -3.01
C GLY A 15 0.24 -10.01 -2.27
N LEU A 16 1.39 -10.00 -2.94
CA LEU A 16 2.66 -10.38 -2.36
C LEU A 16 3.32 -9.13 -1.78
N ASP A 17 3.38 -9.07 -0.45
CA ASP A 17 4.12 -8.03 0.26
C ASP A 17 5.63 -8.18 0.01
N LEU A 18 6.36 -7.07 0.03
CA LEU A 18 7.82 -7.07 0.01
C LEU A 18 8.38 -7.82 1.24
N PRO A 19 9.58 -8.42 1.15
CA PRO A 19 10.24 -9.00 2.31
C PRO A 19 10.49 -7.97 3.43
N GLY A 20 10.23 -8.36 4.68
CA GLY A 20 10.49 -7.50 5.86
C GLY A 20 9.37 -6.54 6.25
N PHE A 21 8.20 -6.66 5.64
CA PHE A 21 7.01 -5.86 5.93
C PHE A 21 6.00 -6.63 6.81
N PRO A 22 5.13 -5.95 7.59
CA PRO A 22 4.87 -4.51 7.56
C PRO A 22 5.92 -3.62 8.22
N VAL A 23 5.96 -2.35 7.79
CA VAL A 23 6.69 -1.28 8.47
C VAL A 23 5.73 -0.28 9.09
N LYS A 24 6.08 0.26 10.27
CA LYS A 24 5.29 1.33 10.89
C LYS A 24 5.58 2.67 10.23
N VAL A 25 4.52 3.38 9.86
CA VAL A 25 4.58 4.73 9.30
C VAL A 25 3.46 5.61 9.87
N SER A 26 3.62 6.93 9.90
CA SER A 26 2.64 7.83 10.50
C SER A 26 1.34 7.96 9.71
N ASP A 27 1.41 7.80 8.39
CA ASP A 27 0.33 8.13 7.46
C ASP A 27 0.50 7.44 6.10
N TYR A 28 -0.54 7.57 5.28
CA TYR A 28 -0.59 7.05 3.92
C TYR A 28 0.53 7.62 3.02
N LEU A 29 0.87 8.90 3.17
CA LEU A 29 1.87 9.54 2.30
C LEU A 29 3.26 8.98 2.56
N SER A 30 3.55 8.61 3.79
CA SER A 30 4.78 7.92 4.17
C SER A 30 4.85 6.53 3.51
N CYS A 31 3.73 5.81 3.45
CA CYS A 31 3.65 4.52 2.76
C CYS A 31 3.80 4.66 1.24
N LEU A 32 3.20 5.71 0.65
CA LEU A 32 3.39 6.07 -0.75
C LEU A 32 4.86 6.35 -1.05
N ALA A 33 5.53 7.18 -0.24
CA ALA A 33 6.94 7.51 -0.43
C ALA A 33 7.83 6.26 -0.36
N ILE A 34 7.55 5.31 0.55
CA ILE A 34 8.28 4.03 0.60
C ILE A 34 8.11 3.27 -0.72
N CYS A 35 6.88 3.17 -1.22
CA CYS A 35 6.61 2.45 -2.46
C CYS A 35 7.24 3.16 -3.67
N GLU A 36 7.16 4.49 -3.77
CA GLU A 36 7.79 5.27 -4.85
C GLU A 36 9.32 5.15 -4.86
N ASN A 37 9.95 4.97 -3.69
CA ASN A 37 11.40 4.78 -3.57
C ASN A 37 11.82 3.30 -3.67
N THR A 38 10.87 2.38 -3.84
CA THR A 38 11.16 0.95 -3.96
C THR A 38 10.80 0.47 -5.36
N GLN A 39 11.81 0.19 -6.17
CA GLN A 39 11.64 -0.09 -7.61
C GLN A 39 10.66 -1.25 -7.91
N GLU A 40 10.60 -2.27 -7.05
CA GLU A 40 9.71 -3.41 -7.25
C GLU A 40 8.29 -3.19 -6.70
N CYS A 41 8.04 -2.09 -6.00
CA CYS A 41 6.75 -1.82 -5.39
C CYS A 41 5.75 -1.32 -6.42
N ILE A 42 4.68 -2.09 -6.64
CA ILE A 42 3.60 -1.77 -7.59
C ILE A 42 2.31 -1.36 -6.87
N ALA A 43 2.18 -1.71 -5.60
CA ALA A 43 1.02 -1.38 -4.77
C ALA A 43 1.40 -1.37 -3.30
N PHE A 44 0.54 -0.82 -2.44
CA PHE A 44 0.68 -0.91 -1.00
C PHE A 44 -0.67 -0.77 -0.30
N ASP A 45 -0.80 -1.42 0.86
CA ASP A 45 -1.91 -1.20 1.78
C ASP A 45 -1.42 -0.46 3.03
N TYR A 46 -2.05 0.66 3.36
CA TYR A 46 -1.85 1.36 4.63
C TYR A 46 -3.01 1.09 5.59
N ILE A 47 -2.74 0.40 6.70
CA ILE A 47 -3.70 0.09 7.75
C ILE A 47 -3.75 1.25 8.74
N LEU A 48 -4.87 1.97 8.78
CA LEU A 48 -5.07 3.21 9.53
C LEU A 48 -4.93 2.98 11.04
N SER A 49 -5.61 1.97 11.58
CA SER A 49 -5.62 1.68 13.03
C SER A 49 -4.24 1.27 13.55
N MET A 50 -3.50 0.49 12.77
CA MET A 50 -2.20 -0.06 13.16
C MET A 50 -1.03 0.85 12.81
N LYS A 51 -1.25 1.83 11.91
CA LYS A 51 -0.20 2.66 11.33
C LYS A 51 0.87 1.82 10.63
N ASN A 52 0.43 0.78 9.92
CA ASN A 52 1.28 -0.18 9.23
C ASN A 52 1.17 -0.01 7.72
N CYS A 53 2.30 -0.06 7.05
CA CYS A 53 2.45 -0.04 5.61
C CYS A 53 2.85 -1.44 5.13
N HIS A 54 2.13 -1.94 4.14
CA HIS A 54 2.37 -3.21 3.46
C HIS A 54 2.61 -2.95 1.97
N PRO A 55 3.83 -2.57 1.55
CA PRO A 55 4.19 -2.44 0.15
C PRO A 55 4.28 -3.81 -0.51
N LYS A 56 3.94 -3.86 -1.80
CA LYS A 56 3.67 -5.09 -2.54
C LYS A 56 4.39 -5.09 -3.87
N ILE A 57 4.94 -6.26 -4.23
CA ILE A 57 5.54 -6.53 -5.55
C ILE A 57 4.57 -7.22 -6.52
N GLY A 58 3.39 -7.62 -6.02
CA GLY A 58 2.37 -8.30 -6.80
C GLY A 58 0.98 -7.98 -6.27
N MET A 59 0.01 -7.82 -7.17
CA MET A 59 -1.40 -7.68 -6.83
C MET A 59 -2.16 -8.97 -7.17
N GLY A 60 -3.08 -9.37 -6.31
CA GLY A 60 -4.05 -10.44 -6.58
C GLY A 60 -5.13 -9.99 -7.56
N ALA A 61 -5.92 -10.94 -8.06
CA ALA A 61 -6.92 -10.73 -9.11
C ALA A 61 -8.12 -9.82 -8.75
N GLY A 62 -8.17 -9.28 -7.53
CA GLY A 62 -9.20 -8.34 -7.12
C GLY A 62 -8.97 -7.83 -5.70
N GLY A 63 -9.25 -6.55 -5.48
CA GLY A 63 -9.34 -6.00 -4.14
C GLY A 63 -10.75 -6.13 -3.55
N TYR A 64 -10.89 -5.77 -2.28
CA TYR A 64 -12.15 -5.85 -1.55
C TYR A 64 -12.34 -4.65 -0.62
N PRO A 65 -13.59 -4.29 -0.27
CA PRO A 65 -13.87 -3.23 0.69
C PRO A 65 -13.29 -3.54 2.07
N ASN A 66 -12.59 -2.59 2.67
CA ASN A 66 -12.10 -2.67 4.04
C ASN A 66 -12.02 -1.26 4.65
N ASN A 67 -12.77 -0.97 5.70
CA ASN A 67 -12.87 0.37 6.26
C ASN A 67 -11.59 0.92 6.91
N ASP A 68 -10.63 0.06 7.21
CA ASP A 68 -9.40 0.42 7.92
C ASP A 68 -8.18 0.53 6.99
N ILE A 69 -8.36 0.31 5.68
CA ILE A 69 -7.26 0.28 4.73
C ILE A 69 -7.42 1.36 3.65
N VAL A 70 -6.29 2.02 3.36
CA VAL A 70 -6.12 2.88 2.20
C VAL A 70 -5.03 2.28 1.33
N THR A 71 -5.39 1.90 0.11
CA THR A 71 -4.46 1.32 -0.86
C THR A 71 -3.96 2.40 -1.82
N GLY A 72 -2.69 2.31 -2.22
CA GLY A 72 -2.17 2.94 -3.44
C GLY A 72 -1.67 1.88 -4.41
N TYR A 73 -1.94 2.00 -5.72
CA TYR A 73 -1.40 1.11 -6.76
C TYR A 73 -1.23 1.83 -8.09
N ASN A 74 -0.32 1.38 -8.97
CA ASN A 74 -0.21 1.85 -10.36
C ASN A 74 -0.70 0.81 -11.37
#